data_AF-A0A3P8QMG3-F1
#
_entry.id   AF-A0A3P8QMG3-F1
#
_cell.length_a   1.000
_cell.length_b   1.000
_cell.length_c   1.000
_cell.angle_alpha   90.00
_cell.angle_beta   90.00
_cell.angle_gamma   90.00
#
_symmetry.space_group_name_H-M   'P 1'
#
loop_
_entity.id
_entity.type
_entity.pdbx_description
1 polymer ?
#
loop_
_entity_poly.entity_id
_entity_poly.type
_entity_poly.pdbx_seq_one_letter_code
_entity_poly.pdbx_strand_id
1 'polypeptide(L)'
;TLSYYADKHEVKLKGVIYFQATEEVYYDHLKNAHKSPNPSLTFSVKTHDRVYYMVAPSSEAMRIWMDVIVTGAEGYTQFMV
;
A
#
# COMPACT_ATOMS: atom_id res chain seq x y z
N THR A 1 -1.04 -9.43 -6.50
CA THR A 1 0.13 -8.56 -6.27
C THR A 1 -0.24 -7.13 -6.58
N LEU A 2 0.47 -6.14 -6.02
CA LEU A 2 0.32 -4.71 -6.31
C LEU A 2 1.57 -4.22 -7.03
N SER A 3 1.44 -3.82 -8.29
CA SER A 3 2.55 -3.35 -9.13
C SER A 3 2.48 -1.85 -9.34
N TYR A 4 3.62 -1.16 -9.38
CA TYR A 4 3.68 0.26 -9.69
C TYR A 4 4.73 0.56 -10.76
N TYR A 5 4.40 1.51 -11.63
CA TYR A 5 5.15 1.84 -12.85
C TYR A 5 5.74 3.25 -12.80
N ALA A 6 6.71 3.51 -13.67
CA ALA A 6 7.32 4.82 -13.78
C ALA A 6 6.40 5.87 -14.41
N ASP A 7 5.47 5.40 -15.23
CA ASP A 7 4.59 6.20 -16.05
C ASP A 7 3.20 5.53 -16.15
N LYS A 8 2.22 6.32 -16.58
CA LYS A 8 0.82 5.89 -16.70
C LYS A 8 0.54 4.90 -17.83
N HIS A 9 1.48 4.74 -18.78
CA HIS A 9 1.33 3.78 -19.88
C HIS A 9 1.97 2.43 -19.51
N GLU A 10 2.40 2.27 -18.25
CA GLU A 10 2.91 1.03 -17.69
C GLU A 10 4.16 0.48 -18.43
N VAL A 11 4.93 1.36 -19.07
CA VAL A 11 6.06 0.97 -19.92
C VAL A 11 7.23 0.44 -19.09
N LYS A 12 7.48 1.04 -17.91
CA LYS A 12 8.59 0.64 -17.04
C LYS A 12 8.11 0.31 -15.63
N LEU A 13 8.16 -0.99 -15.27
CA LEU A 13 7.89 -1.47 -13.92
C LEU A 13 8.93 -0.90 -12.93
N LYS A 14 8.47 -0.29 -11.85
CA LYS A 14 9.33 0.21 -10.76
C LYS A 14 9.40 -0.76 -9.59
N GLY A 15 8.32 -1.48 -9.32
CA GLY A 15 8.32 -2.48 -8.25
C GLY A 15 6.99 -3.20 -8.12
N VAL A 16 7.03 -4.26 -7.32
CA VAL A 16 5.90 -5.14 -7.01
C VAL A 16 5.87 -5.36 -5.51
N ILE A 17 4.67 -5.30 -4.94
CA ILE A 17 4.37 -5.67 -3.56
C ILE A 17 3.54 -6.95 -3.63
N TYR A 18 4.06 -8.03 -3.06
CA TYR A 18 3.33 -9.29 -2.94
C TYR A 18 2.39 -9.19 -1.75
N PHE A 19 1.09 -9.45 -1.96
CA PHE A 19 0.10 -9.36 -0.88
C PHE A 19 0.39 -10.34 0.25
N GLN A 20 0.95 -11.51 -0.06
CA GLN A 20 1.44 -12.46 0.94
C GLN A 20 2.53 -11.89 1.86
N ALA A 21 3.32 -10.94 1.37
CA ALA A 21 4.37 -10.30 2.15
C ALA A 21 3.88 -9.08 2.95
N THR A 22 2.61 -8.69 2.79
CA THR A 22 1.99 -7.59 3.54
C THR A 22 1.66 -8.06 4.95
N GLU A 23 2.24 -7.41 5.95
CA GLU A 23 1.98 -7.69 7.36
C GLU A 23 0.87 -6.80 7.91
N GLU A 24 0.88 -5.52 7.52
CA GLU A 24 -0.01 -4.52 8.10
C GLU A 24 -0.24 -3.38 7.10
N VAL A 25 -1.47 -2.85 7.08
CA VAL A 25 -1.84 -1.64 6.35
C VAL A 25 -2.49 -0.69 7.35
N TYR A 26 -1.93 0.51 7.51
CA TYR A 26 -2.39 1.44 8.53
C TYR A 26 -2.29 2.89 8.10
N TYR A 27 -3.12 3.73 8.70
CA TYR A 27 -2.99 5.16 8.58
C TYR A 27 -1.78 5.62 9.39
N ASP A 28 -0.81 6.27 8.73
CA ASP A 28 0.38 6.77 9.42
C ASP A 28 0.06 8.07 10.15
N HIS A 29 -0.54 8.02 11.33
CA HIS A 29 -0.82 9.23 12.13
C HIS A 29 0.37 9.64 13.01
N LEU A 30 1.40 8.81 13.15
CA LEU A 30 2.28 8.83 14.33
C LEU A 30 3.78 8.92 14.03
N LYS A 31 4.27 8.63 12.81
CA LYS A 31 5.72 8.57 12.55
C LYS A 31 6.18 9.36 11.34
N ASN A 32 5.76 8.99 10.13
CA ASN A 32 6.37 9.52 8.91
C ASN A 32 5.41 10.31 8.04
N ALA A 33 4.10 10.30 8.30
CA ALA A 33 3.16 11.10 7.52
C ALA A 33 3.45 12.59 7.57
N HIS A 34 4.03 13.12 8.65
CA HIS A 34 4.45 14.53 8.70
C HIS A 34 5.50 14.89 7.64
N LYS A 35 6.25 13.92 7.10
CA LYS A 35 7.20 14.12 5.99
C LYS A 35 6.54 13.94 4.62
N SER A 36 5.31 13.44 4.58
CA SER A 36 4.56 13.29 3.35
C SER A 36 4.11 14.65 2.82
N PRO A 37 4.07 14.85 1.49
CA PRO A 37 3.47 16.05 0.89
C PRO A 37 1.99 16.23 1.26
N ASN A 38 1.28 15.15 1.62
CA ASN A 38 -0.09 15.24 2.11
C ASN A 38 -0.34 14.24 3.25
N PRO A 39 -0.03 14.63 4.51
CA PRO A 39 -0.14 13.75 5.66
C PRO A 39 -1.54 13.15 5.83
N SER A 40 -2.60 13.91 5.52
CA SER A 40 -3.97 13.47 5.76
C SER A 40 -4.47 12.40 4.77
N LEU A 41 -3.77 12.24 3.65
CA LEU A 41 -4.04 11.26 2.60
C LEU A 41 -2.93 10.21 2.46
N THR A 42 -2.09 10.07 3.50
CA THR A 42 -0.98 9.12 3.51
C THR A 42 -1.30 7.89 4.34
N PHE A 43 -1.06 6.72 3.78
CA PHE A 43 -1.13 5.45 4.49
C PHE A 43 0.14 4.63 4.25
N SER A 44 0.41 3.71 5.18
CA SER A 44 1.59 2.84 5.14
C SER A 44 1.18 1.41 4.83
N VAL A 45 1.98 0.76 3.98
CA VAL A 45 1.93 -0.68 3.74
C VAL A 45 3.23 -1.28 4.27
N LYS A 46 3.14 -1.98 5.40
CA LYS A 46 4.27 -2.68 6.00
C LYS A 46 4.37 -4.08 5.40
N THR A 47 5.55 -4.38 4.88
CA THR A 47 5.92 -5.72 4.40
C THR A 47 7.06 -6.27 5.24
N HIS A 48 7.39 -7.55 5.07
CA HIS A 48 8.54 -8.18 5.73
C HIS A 48 9.86 -7.41 5.55
N ASP A 49 10.09 -6.87 4.34
CA ASP A 49 11.38 -6.26 3.99
C ASP A 49 11.42 -4.75 4.24
N ARG A 50 10.28 -4.07 4.08
CA ARG A 50 10.22 -2.59 4.15
C ARG A 50 8.80 -2.06 4.37
N VAL A 51 8.72 -0.76 4.67
CA VAL A 51 7.47 0.00 4.70
C VAL A 51 7.37 0.87 3.46
N TYR A 52 6.24 0.79 2.75
CA TYR A 52 5.89 1.67 1.64
C TYR A 52 4.96 2.77 2.14
N TYR A 53 5.28 4.02 1.81
CA TYR A 53 4.43 5.18 2.11
C TYR A 53 3.67 5.58 0.83
N MET A 54 2.35 5.50 0.89
CA MET A 54 1.48 5.75 -0.26
C MET A 54 0.62 6.99 -0.02
N VAL A 55 0.55 7.87 -1.03
CA VAL A 55 -0.25 9.10 -0.99
C VAL A 55 -1.43 8.95 -1.94
N ALA A 56 -2.65 8.98 -1.41
CA ALA A 56 -3.87 8.86 -2.19
C ALA A 56 -4.32 10.23 -2.73
N PRO A 57 -5.06 10.27 -3.86
CA PRO A 57 -5.61 11.51 -4.41
C PRO A 57 -6.83 12.03 -3.63
N SER A 58 -7.50 11.17 -2.86
CA SER A 58 -8.66 11.54 -2.03
C SER A 58 -8.79 10.60 -0.83
N SER A 59 -9.57 11.01 0.18
CA SER A 59 -9.83 10.16 1.35
C SER A 59 -10.63 8.91 0.99
N GLU A 60 -11.49 8.98 -0.02
CA GLU A 60 -12.24 7.84 -0.55
C GLU A 60 -11.29 6.84 -1.23
N ALA A 61 -10.43 7.33 -2.14
CA ALA A 61 -9.45 6.48 -2.80
C ALA A 61 -8.51 5.79 -1.80
N MET A 62 -8.09 6.50 -0.75
CA MET A 62 -7.28 5.93 0.33
C MET A 62 -7.98 4.75 1.01
N ARG A 63 -9.27 4.89 1.36
CA ARG A 63 -10.05 3.81 1.99
C ARG A 63 -10.15 2.60 1.07
N ILE A 64 -10.46 2.83 -0.21
CA ILE A 64 -10.55 1.77 -1.22
C ILE A 64 -9.21 1.04 -1.36
N TRP A 65 -8.10 1.78 -1.45
CA TRP A 65 -6.77 1.18 -1.56
C TRP A 65 -6.38 0.36 -0.33
N MET A 66 -6.63 0.90 0.87
CA MET A 66 -6.35 0.17 2.11
C MET A 66 -7.17 -1.12 2.18
N ASP A 67 -8.46 -1.07 1.88
CA ASP A 67 -9.38 -2.22 1.87
C ASP A 67 -8.90 -3.32 0.90
N VAL A 68 -8.66 -2.97 -0.36
CA VAL A 68 -8.20 -3.91 -1.39
C VAL A 68 -6.88 -4.59 -1.00
N ILE A 69 -5.94 -3.86 -0.39
CA ILE A 69 -4.66 -4.45 0.03
C ILE A 69 -4.84 -5.37 1.24
N VAL A 70 -5.66 -4.99 2.22
CA VAL A 70 -5.96 -5.82 3.39
C VAL A 70 -6.67 -7.10 2.96
N THR A 71 -7.78 -7.00 2.22
CA THR A 71 -8.49 -8.17 1.69
C THR A 71 -7.59 -9.01 0.79
N GLY A 72 -6.75 -8.37 -0.02
CA GLY A 72 -5.76 -9.07 -0.83
C GLY A 72 -4.77 -9.87 0.00
N ALA A 73 -4.27 -9.32 1.11
CA ALA A 73 -3.34 -10.00 2.02
C ALA A 73 -4.01 -11.16 2.79
N GLU A 74 -5.23 -10.94 3.30
CA GLU A 74 -6.03 -11.96 3.99
C GLU A 74 -6.43 -13.11 3.06
N GLY A 75 -6.68 -12.85 1.78
CA GLY A 75 -6.92 -13.90 0.80
C GLY A 75 -5.75 -14.89 0.72
N TYR A 76 -4.50 -14.44 0.84
CA TYR A 76 -3.35 -15.36 0.82
C TYR A 76 -3.19 -16.15 2.12
N THR A 77 -3.68 -15.66 3.27
CA THR A 77 -3.65 -16.45 4.51
C THR A 77 -4.69 -17.57 4.52
N GLN A 78 -5.80 -17.42 3.80
CA GLN A 78 -6.86 -18.43 3.70
C GLN A 78 -6.60 -19.58 2.71
N PHE A 79 -5.79 -19.36 1.66
CA PHE A 79 -5.53 -20.39 0.62
C PHE A 79 -4.16 -21.09 0.75
N MET A 80 -3.41 -20.84 1.82
CA MET A 80 -2.15 -21.53 2.15
C MET A 80 -2.29 -22.48 3.37
N VAL A 81 -3.41 -23.21 3.44
CA VAL A 81 -3.64 -24.31 4.41
C VAL A 81 -3.75 -25.64 3.67
#